data_AF-A0A915KXV1-F1
#
_entry.id   AF-A0A915KXV1-F1
#
_cell.length_a   1.000
_cell.length_b   1.000
_cell.length_c   1.000
_cell.angle_alpha   90.00
_cell.angle_beta   90.00
_cell.angle_gamma   90.00
#
_symmetry.space_group_name_H-M   'P 1'
#
loop_
_entity.id
_entity.type
_entity.pdbx_description
1 polymer ?
#
loop_
_entity_poly.entity_id
_entity_poly.type
_entity_poly.pdbx_seq_one_letter_code
_entity_poly.pdbx_strand_id
1 'polypeptide(L)'
;FINEEELKLYCNIDAKSCTTFVCPLSYNVWLAEIKETIKRFYDLRVVTIATYGFFLACLMGRQYLDPTKNYEGNKIDLYVPIFTILQFLFYMGWLKVAEALINPLGED
;
A
#
# COMPACT_ATOMS: atom_id res chain seq x y z
N PHE A 1 1.79 -22.86 28.89
CA PHE A 1 1.07 -21.70 29.49
C PHE A 1 -0.44 -21.89 29.56
N ILE A 2 -1.00 -22.93 28.92
CA ILE A 2 -2.39 -23.36 29.09
C ILE A 2 -2.37 -24.84 29.46
N ASN A 3 -3.29 -25.25 30.35
CA ASN A 3 -3.42 -26.63 30.81
C ASN A 3 -4.26 -27.45 29.81
N GLU A 4 -4.05 -28.78 29.75
CA GLU A 4 -4.76 -29.65 28.79
C GLU A 4 -6.29 -29.65 28.98
N GLU A 5 -6.77 -29.43 30.20
CA GLU A 5 -8.21 -29.33 30.49
C GLU A 5 -8.81 -28.04 29.91
N GLU A 6 -8.07 -26.93 29.97
CA GLU A 6 -8.50 -25.68 29.32
C GLU A 6 -8.49 -25.83 27.79
N LEU A 7 -7.47 -26.51 27.23
CA LEU A 7 -7.38 -26.75 25.78
C LEU A 7 -8.60 -27.52 25.24
N LYS A 8 -9.07 -28.53 25.99
CA LYS A 8 -10.26 -29.31 25.61
C LYS A 8 -11.54 -28.48 25.70
N LEU A 9 -11.62 -27.55 26.66
CA LEU A 9 -12.74 -26.61 26.75
C LEU A 9 -12.75 -25.65 25.55
N TYR A 10 -11.58 -25.15 25.15
CA TYR A 10 -11.45 -24.24 24.01
C TYR A 10 -11.78 -24.91 22.66
N CYS A 11 -11.39 -26.16 22.45
CA CYS A 11 -11.70 -26.88 21.20
C CYS A 11 -13.15 -27.37 21.11
N ASN A 12 -13.88 -27.46 22.21
CA ASN A 12 -15.29 -27.89 22.24
C ASN A 12 -16.29 -26.74 22.09
N ILE A 13 -15.81 -25.50 22.19
CA ILE A 13 -16.59 -24.32 21.81
C ILE A 13 -16.57 -24.29 20.29
N ASP A 14 -17.73 -24.52 19.68
CA ASP A 14 -17.91 -24.45 18.24
C ASP A 14 -17.51 -23.03 17.78
N ALA A 15 -16.30 -22.90 17.21
CA ALA A 15 -15.61 -21.65 16.89
C ALA A 15 -16.35 -20.77 15.87
N LYS A 16 -17.57 -21.16 15.49
CA LYS A 16 -18.44 -20.47 14.56
C LYS A 16 -19.37 -19.46 15.21
N SER A 17 -19.55 -19.48 16.53
CA SER A 17 -20.40 -18.51 17.20
C SER A 17 -19.96 -18.32 18.65
N CYS A 18 -19.50 -17.11 18.96
CA CYS A 18 -19.27 -16.55 20.29
C CYS A 18 -17.86 -16.57 20.91
N THR A 19 -17.18 -15.44 20.77
CA THR A 19 -16.74 -14.65 21.93
C THR A 19 -17.97 -14.06 22.66
N THR A 20 -18.65 -14.83 23.53
CA THR A 20 -20.00 -14.48 24.08
C THR A 20 -20.03 -13.30 25.05
N PHE A 21 -18.90 -12.85 25.60
CA PHE A 21 -18.90 -11.80 26.64
C PHE A 21 -18.83 -10.36 26.10
N VAL A 22 -18.67 -10.17 24.79
CA VAL A 22 -18.29 -8.88 24.19
C VAL A 22 -19.31 -8.38 23.16
N CYS A 23 -20.45 -9.06 22.94
CA CYS A 23 -21.31 -8.92 21.76
C CYS A 23 -21.67 -7.47 21.27
N PRO A 24 -21.95 -6.46 22.13
CA PRO A 24 -22.14 -5.07 21.69
C PRO A 24 -20.81 -4.33 21.43
N LEU A 25 -19.77 -4.66 22.19
CA LEU A 25 -18.43 -4.10 22.03
C LEU A 25 -17.71 -4.74 20.83
N SER A 26 -18.00 -6.00 20.50
CA SER A 26 -17.46 -6.72 19.36
C SER A 26 -18.04 -6.19 18.05
N TYR A 27 -19.31 -5.80 18.00
CA TYR A 27 -19.87 -5.14 16.83
C TYR A 27 -19.20 -3.79 16.57
N ASN A 28 -19.01 -2.96 17.61
CA ASN A 28 -18.32 -1.68 17.49
C ASN A 28 -16.82 -1.83 17.19
N VAL A 29 -16.14 -2.81 17.80
CA VAL A 29 -14.73 -3.16 17.52
C VAL A 29 -14.58 -3.71 16.11
N TRP A 30 -15.45 -4.63 15.70
CA TRP A 30 -15.48 -5.19 14.34
C TRP A 30 -15.80 -4.11 13.30
N LEU A 31 -16.73 -3.19 13.59
CA LEU A 31 -16.97 -2.02 12.76
C LEU A 31 -15.76 -1.09 12.70
N ALA A 32 -15.06 -0.87 13.81
CA ALA A 32 -13.85 -0.06 13.84
C ALA A 32 -12.74 -0.71 13.01
N GLU A 33 -12.58 -2.03 13.12
CA GLU A 33 -11.58 -2.83 12.40
C GLU A 33 -11.90 -2.91 10.91
N ILE A 34 -13.17 -3.02 10.54
CA ILE A 34 -13.64 -2.90 9.15
C ILE A 34 -13.42 -1.48 8.62
N LYS A 35 -13.74 -0.45 9.40
CA LYS A 35 -13.51 0.95 8.97
C LYS A 35 -12.03 1.22 8.77
N GLU A 36 -11.16 0.73 9.66
CA GLU A 36 -9.71 0.83 9.48
C GLU A 36 -9.22 0.05 8.27
N THR A 37 -9.73 -1.17 8.05
CA THR A 37 -9.34 -2.01 6.91
C THR A 37 -9.78 -1.39 5.58
N ILE A 38 -11.01 -0.86 5.51
CA ILE A 38 -11.55 -0.16 4.33
C ILE A 38 -10.75 1.13 4.08
N LYS A 39 -10.43 1.89 5.13
CA LYS A 39 -9.62 3.11 5.00
C LYS A 39 -8.21 2.80 4.47
N ARG A 40 -7.54 1.80 5.02
CA ARG A 40 -6.22 1.32 4.54
C ARG A 40 -6.28 0.89 3.08
N PHE A 41 -7.31 0.14 2.69
CA PHE A 41 -7.50 -0.30 1.32
C PHE A 41 -7.71 0.89 0.36
N TYR A 42 -8.54 1.86 0.75
CA TYR A 42 -8.79 3.04 -0.08
C TYR A 42 -7.54 3.93 -0.23
N ASP A 43 -6.85 4.23 0.87
CA ASP A 43 -5.64 5.07 0.86
C ASP A 43 -4.55 4.46 -0.02
N LEU A 44 -4.27 3.16 0.13
CA LEU A 44 -3.28 2.48 -0.73
C LEU A 44 -3.70 2.50 -2.19
N ARG A 45 -4.97 2.22 -2.52
CA ARG A 45 -5.45 2.20 -3.90
C ARG A 45 -5.34 3.57 -4.57
N VAL A 46 -5.74 4.63 -3.89
CA VAL A 46 -5.69 6.00 -4.42
C VAL A 46 -4.25 6.45 -4.64
N VAL A 47 -3.37 6.23 -3.66
CA VAL A 47 -1.97 6.62 -3.76
C VAL A 47 -1.28 5.85 -4.89
N THR A 48 -1.55 4.54 -5.00
CA THR A 48 -1.07 3.70 -6.09
C THR A 48 -1.45 4.29 -7.45
N ILE A 49 -2.75 4.54 -7.69
CA ILE A 49 -3.24 5.08 -8.97
C ILE A 49 -2.63 6.46 -9.27
N ALA A 50 -2.52 7.34 -8.27
CA ALA A 50 -1.93 8.67 -8.44
C ALA A 50 -0.46 8.60 -8.85
N THR A 51 0.32 7.74 -8.19
CA THR A 51 1.73 7.55 -8.47
C THR A 51 1.96 6.93 -9.86
N TYR A 52 1.20 5.89 -10.23
CA TYR A 52 1.27 5.30 -11.58
C TYR A 52 0.85 6.29 -12.67
N GLY A 53 -0.20 7.09 -12.44
CA GLY A 53 -0.64 8.13 -13.38
C GLY A 53 0.41 9.23 -13.61
N PHE A 54 1.07 9.67 -12.54
CA PHE A 54 2.17 10.64 -12.62
C PHE A 54 3.33 10.11 -13.47
N PHE A 55 3.71 8.84 -13.28
CA PHE A 55 4.79 8.23 -14.06
C PHE A 55 4.40 7.99 -15.52
N LEU A 56 3.16 7.62 -15.80
CA LEU A 56 2.66 7.48 -17.17
C LEU A 56 2.75 8.82 -17.93
N ALA A 57 2.36 9.92 -17.28
CA ALA A 57 2.49 11.26 -17.85
C ALA A 57 3.97 11.65 -18.08
N CYS A 58 4.85 11.33 -17.13
CA CYS A 58 6.29 11.58 -17.26
C CYS A 58 6.95 10.71 -18.35
N LEU A 59 6.49 9.48 -18.56
CA LEU A 59 6.98 8.57 -19.60
C LEU A 59 6.69 9.14 -21.00
N MET A 60 5.50 9.72 -21.22
CA MET A 60 5.16 10.37 -22.48
C MET A 60 5.78 11.76 -22.63
N GLY A 61 5.84 12.55 -21.55
CA GLY A 61 6.31 13.93 -21.58
C GLY A 61 7.82 14.11 -21.64
N ARG A 62 8.60 13.10 -21.22
CA ARG A 62 10.08 13.13 -21.23
C ARG A 62 10.70 12.19 -22.26
N GLN A 63 9.95 11.84 -23.30
CA GLN A 63 10.56 11.24 -24.48
C GLN A 63 11.49 12.28 -25.11
N TYR A 64 12.74 11.90 -25.38
CA TYR A 64 13.65 12.75 -26.11
C TYR A 64 13.22 12.76 -27.58
N LEU A 65 12.88 13.95 -28.09
CA LEU A 65 12.51 14.14 -29.50
C LEU A 65 13.78 14.40 -30.32
N ASP A 66 13.72 13.99 -31.58
CA ASP A 66 14.81 14.13 -32.54
C ASP A 66 15.40 15.56 -32.54
N PRO A 67 16.69 15.72 -32.20
CA PRO A 67 17.34 17.02 -32.06
C PRO A 67 17.40 17.79 -33.39
N THR A 68 17.25 17.11 -34.53
CA THR A 68 17.22 17.75 -35.85
C THR A 68 16.03 18.69 -36.06
N LYS A 69 14.96 18.54 -35.27
CA LYS A 69 13.75 19.38 -35.35
C LYS A 69 13.80 20.65 -34.50
N ASN A 70 14.90 20.92 -33.78
CA ASN A 70 15.13 22.15 -32.99
C ASN A 70 13.95 22.54 -32.08
N TYR A 71 13.34 21.58 -31.37
CA TYR A 71 12.35 21.88 -30.34
C TYR A 71 13.02 22.56 -29.14
N GLU A 72 12.44 23.67 -28.66
CA GLU A 72 12.94 24.38 -27.48
C GLU A 72 12.93 23.45 -26.26
N GLY A 73 14.09 23.28 -25.61
CA GLY A 73 14.25 22.42 -24.43
C GLY A 73 14.77 20.99 -24.70
N ASN A 74 14.72 20.50 -25.93
CA ASN A 74 15.18 19.14 -26.31
C ASN A 74 16.48 19.19 -27.14
N LYS A 75 17.58 19.65 -26.53
CA LYS A 75 18.90 19.75 -27.20
C LYS A 75 19.85 18.59 -26.89
N ILE A 76 19.52 17.78 -25.88
CA ILE A 76 20.38 16.71 -25.37
C ILE A 76 19.57 15.42 -25.42
N ASP A 77 20.02 14.47 -26.24
CA ASP A 77 19.36 13.19 -26.45
C ASP A 77 20.02 12.14 -25.55
N LEU A 78 19.48 11.98 -24.34
CA LEU A 78 19.89 10.93 -23.40
C LEU A 78 18.96 9.74 -23.61
N TYR A 79 19.39 8.70 -24.32
CA TYR A 79 18.57 7.51 -24.61
C TYR A 79 17.86 6.92 -23.38
N VAL A 80 18.46 7.09 -22.19
CA VAL A 80 17.86 6.74 -20.90
C VAL A 80 17.60 8.00 -20.06
N PRO A 81 16.35 8.28 -19.63
CA PRO A 81 16.02 9.42 -18.78
C PRO A 81 16.38 9.14 -17.31
N ILE A 82 17.68 9.20 -16.97
CA ILE A 82 18.23 8.85 -15.64
C ILE A 82 17.57 9.67 -14.51
N PHE A 83 17.33 10.97 -14.73
CA PHE A 83 16.70 11.82 -13.72
C PHE A 83 15.23 11.44 -13.44
N THR A 84 14.51 10.95 -14.45
CA THR A 84 13.13 10.48 -14.28
C THR A 84 13.09 9.16 -13.51
N ILE A 85 14.06 8.28 -13.74
CA ILE A 85 14.23 7.02 -12.99
C ILE A 85 14.63 7.31 -11.54
N LEU A 86 15.53 8.25 -11.30
CA LEU A 86 15.92 8.66 -9.95
C LEU A 86 14.71 9.23 -9.18
N GLN A 87 13.93 10.12 -9.82
CA GLN A 87 12.68 10.63 -9.25
C GLN A 87 11.70 9.48 -8.94
N PHE A 88 11.59 8.50 -9.85
CA PHE A 88 10.78 7.30 -9.61
C PHE A 88 11.20 6.53 -8.36
N LEU A 89 12.50 6.24 -8.23
CA LEU A 89 13.04 5.50 -7.08
C LEU A 89 12.82 6.25 -5.76
N PHE A 90 12.97 7.58 -5.75
CA PHE A 90 12.69 8.38 -4.55
C PHE A 90 11.21 8.33 -4.14
N TYR A 91 10.28 8.58 -5.07
CA TYR A 91 8.84 8.60 -4.76
C TYR A 91 8.30 7.20 -4.42
N MET A 92 8.68 6.17 -5.17
CA MET A 92 8.28 4.79 -4.87
C MET A 92 8.94 4.26 -3.60
N GLY A 93 10.20 4.61 -3.36
CA GLY A 93 10.93 4.24 -2.15
C GLY A 93 10.28 4.83 -0.89
N TRP A 94 9.92 6.12 -0.93
CA TRP A 94 9.19 6.76 0.17
C TRP A 94 7.83 6.11 0.42
N LEU A 95 7.09 5.77 -0.65
CA LEU A 95 5.81 5.07 -0.53
C LEU A 95 5.96 3.70 0.12
N LYS A 96 6.98 2.93 -0.27
CA LYS A 96 7.25 1.59 0.26
C LYS A 96 7.71 1.59 1.72
N VAL A 97 8.49 2.59 2.13
CA VAL A 97 8.85 2.78 3.54
C VAL A 97 7.60 3.08 4.38
N ALA A 98 6.69 3.92 3.88
CA ALA A 98 5.44 4.21 4.57
C ALA A 98 4.51 2.99 4.67
N GLU A 99 4.48 2.14 3.64
CA GLU A 99 3.74 0.88 3.62
C GLU A 99 4.27 -0.10 4.70
N ALA A 100 5.58 -0.26 4.80
CA ALA A 100 6.22 -1.14 5.79
C ALA A 100 5.96 -0.70 7.24
N LEU A 101 5.77 0.61 7.48
CA LEU A 101 5.48 1.14 8.82
C LEU A 101 4.00 1.06 9.21
N ILE A 102 3.12 0.71 8.27
CA ILE A 102 1.66 0.69 8.49
C ILE A 102 1.20 -0.53 9.31
N ASN A 103 2.01 -1.59 9.35
CA ASN A 103 1.78 -2.77 10.18
C ASN A 103 3.07 -3.26 10.86
N PRO A 104 3.47 -2.71 12.02
CA PRO A 104 4.71 -3.07 12.71
C PRO A 104 4.70 -4.48 13.34
N LEU A 105 3.62 -5.26 13.15
CA LEU A 105 3.46 -6.65 13.61
C LEU A 105 3.26 -7.65 12.46
N GLY A 106 3.36 -7.20 11.20
CA GLY A 106 3.40 -8.10 10.05
C GLY A 106 4.76 -8.78 9.95
N GLU A 107 4.79 -10.06 9.60
CA GLU A 107 6.01 -10.80 9.27
C GLU A 107 6.52 -10.47 7.85
N ASP A 108 6.54 -9.18 7.47
CA ASP A 108 7.06 -8.71 6.17
C ASP A 108 8.60 -8.82 6.08
#